data_AF-A0A7W0SAP8-F1
#
_entry.id   AF-A0A7W0SAP8-F1
#
_cell.length_a   1.000
_cell.length_b   1.000
_cell.length_c   1.000
_cell.angle_alpha   90.00
_cell.angle_beta   90.00
_cell.angle_gamma   90.00
#
_symmetry.space_group_name_H-M   'P 1'
#
loop_
_entity.id
_entity.type
_entity.pdbx_description
1 polymer ?
#
loop_
_entity_poly.entity_id
_entity_poly.type
_entity_poly.pdbx_seq_one_letter_code
_entity_poly.pdbx_strand_id
1 'polypeptide(L)'
;MRFSVEAWAPEYGTSMEAAGTQSETSVDVSLEMASSRWGPLSPAPGTSPPETILFTDGVRRVDASVWIEDSAGAARPAICASYSAGAVRCDGRAEVVAADVRRGLFCSPGHDTAGISTRYAQYPVCSAGGDTPEQLALALQQHMGQLEVTVAECAPADLIVV
;
A
#
# COMPACT_ATOMS: atom_id res chain seq x y z
N MET A 1 26.33 -6.73 1.45
CA MET A 1 25.01 -7.26 1.85
C MET A 1 24.87 -8.71 1.42
N ARG A 2 24.51 -9.61 2.35
CA ARG A 2 24.08 -10.99 2.07
C ARG A 2 22.60 -11.11 2.43
N PHE A 3 21.83 -11.85 1.63
CA PHE A 3 20.42 -12.09 1.92
C PHE A 3 20.03 -13.50 1.50
N SER A 4 18.96 -14.01 2.09
CA SER A 4 18.30 -15.24 1.68
C SER A 4 16.83 -14.96 1.36
N VAL A 5 16.25 -15.76 0.47
CA VAL A 5 14.84 -15.69 0.10
C VAL A 5 14.10 -16.79 0.81
N GLU A 6 12.98 -16.46 1.44
CA GLU A 6 12.14 -17.45 2.10
C GLU A 6 11.46 -18.38 1.07
N ALA A 7 11.42 -19.67 1.35
CA ALA A 7 10.82 -20.67 0.46
C ALA A 7 9.28 -20.69 0.53
N TRP A 8 8.70 -20.13 1.60
CA TRP A 8 7.26 -20.00 1.77
C TRP A 8 6.71 -18.94 0.80
N ALA A 9 5.65 -19.29 0.05
CA ALA A 9 5.10 -18.35 -0.92
C ALA A 9 4.33 -17.23 -0.20
N PRO A 10 4.62 -15.94 -0.48
CA PRO A 10 3.99 -14.80 0.21
C PRO A 10 2.46 -14.72 0.08
N GLU A 11 1.89 -15.32 -0.96
CA GLU A 11 0.45 -15.42 -1.18
C GLU A 11 -0.30 -16.20 -0.09
N TYR A 12 0.40 -17.03 0.68
CA TYR A 12 -0.16 -17.74 1.84
C TYR A 12 0.04 -16.96 3.15
N GLY A 13 0.48 -15.71 3.10
CA GLY A 13 0.78 -14.91 4.30
C GLY A 13 2.14 -15.26 4.92
N THR A 14 2.29 -15.02 6.22
CA THR A 14 3.54 -15.26 6.94
C THR A 14 3.69 -16.74 7.30
N SER A 15 4.92 -17.25 7.26
CA SER A 15 5.25 -18.64 7.67
C SER A 15 5.11 -18.87 9.18
N MET A 16 5.07 -17.80 9.97
CA MET A 16 4.83 -17.81 11.41
C MET A 16 3.50 -17.16 11.73
N GLU A 17 2.69 -17.82 12.56
CA GLU A 17 1.54 -17.19 13.20
C GLU A 17 2.04 -16.26 14.31
N ALA A 18 1.88 -14.95 14.11
CA ALA A 18 1.94 -14.03 15.23
C ALA A 18 0.70 -14.27 16.10
N ALA A 19 0.89 -14.53 17.39
CA ALA A 19 -0.23 -14.54 18.34
C ALA A 19 -0.79 -13.12 18.40
N GLY A 20 -1.81 -12.85 17.57
CA GLY A 20 -2.50 -11.57 17.57
C GLY A 20 -3.05 -11.31 18.97
N THR A 21 -2.63 -10.21 19.59
CA THR A 21 -3.25 -9.77 20.84
C THR A 21 -4.62 -9.24 20.47
N GLN A 22 -5.69 -9.87 20.96
CA GLN A 22 -7.03 -9.31 20.79
C GLN A 22 -7.05 -7.92 21.41
N SER A 23 -7.48 -6.92 20.64
CA SER A 23 -7.68 -5.58 21.17
C SER A 23 -8.86 -5.62 22.14
N GLU A 24 -8.61 -5.28 23.41
CA GLU A 24 -9.65 -5.12 24.44
C GLU A 24 -10.32 -3.73 24.37
N THR A 25 -10.00 -2.92 23.34
CA THR A 25 -10.53 -1.57 23.19
C THR A 25 -12.01 -1.60 22.85
N SER A 26 -12.85 -0.98 23.69
CA SER A 26 -14.24 -0.71 23.35
C SER A 26 -14.34 0.49 22.42
N VAL A 27 -15.04 0.33 21.30
CA VAL A 27 -15.30 1.41 20.34
C VAL A 27 -16.59 2.13 20.72
N ASP A 28 -16.52 3.44 20.98
CA ASP A 28 -17.71 4.26 21.14
C ASP A 28 -18.30 4.61 19.77
N VAL A 29 -19.40 3.94 19.43
CA VAL A 29 -20.13 4.13 18.16
C VAL A 29 -21.01 5.38 18.13
N SER A 30 -21.02 6.20 19.19
CA SER A 30 -21.82 7.42 19.30
C SER A 30 -21.00 8.70 19.41
N LEU A 31 -19.68 8.63 19.18
CA LEU A 31 -18.74 9.74 19.37
C LEU A 31 -19.12 11.01 18.59
N GLU A 32 -19.35 10.90 17.28
CA GLU A 32 -19.66 12.04 16.41
C GLU A 32 -21.17 12.30 16.31
N MET A 33 -21.96 11.21 16.33
CA MET A 33 -23.42 11.25 16.22
C MET A 33 -24.01 10.01 16.86
N ALA A 34 -25.18 10.15 17.48
CA ALA A 34 -25.93 9.01 18.01
C ALA A 34 -26.13 7.93 16.92
N SER A 35 -25.86 6.68 17.27
CA SER A 35 -25.95 5.55 16.33
C SER A 35 -27.31 5.42 15.64
N SER A 36 -28.40 5.78 16.32
CA SER A 36 -29.76 5.78 15.76
C SER A 36 -30.03 6.85 14.70
N ARG A 37 -29.14 7.84 14.58
CA ARG A 37 -29.23 8.91 13.58
C ARG A 37 -28.30 8.68 12.39
N TRP A 38 -27.48 7.64 12.43
CA TRP A 38 -26.62 7.27 11.30
C TRP A 38 -27.46 6.84 10.10
N GLY A 39 -27.16 7.40 8.93
CA GLY A 39 -27.90 7.09 7.71
C GLY A 39 -27.30 7.77 6.47
N PRO A 40 -27.70 7.30 5.27
CA PRO A 40 -27.23 7.87 4.02
C PRO A 40 -27.69 9.32 3.88
N LEU A 41 -26.81 10.17 3.36
CA LEU A 41 -27.14 11.55 3.02
C LEU A 41 -27.55 11.63 1.55
N SER A 42 -28.62 12.36 1.28
CA SER A 42 -28.99 12.72 -0.10
C SER A 42 -28.34 14.06 -0.47
N PRO A 43 -27.90 14.24 -1.73
CA PRO A 43 -27.44 15.53 -2.22
C PRO A 43 -28.52 16.60 -2.06
N ALA A 44 -28.10 17.85 -1.88
CA ALA A 44 -29.04 18.97 -1.82
C ALA A 44 -29.82 19.10 -3.15
N PRO A 45 -31.11 19.51 -3.11
CA PRO A 45 -31.88 19.76 -4.33
C PRO A 45 -31.14 20.73 -5.26
N GLY A 46 -31.05 20.38 -6.56
CA GLY A 46 -30.34 21.17 -7.56
C GLY A 46 -28.85 20.86 -7.72
N THR A 47 -28.30 19.90 -6.97
CA THR A 47 -26.93 19.40 -7.20
C THR A 47 -26.84 18.69 -8.55
N SER A 48 -25.98 19.16 -9.45
CA SER A 48 -25.66 18.49 -10.70
C SER A 48 -24.55 17.45 -10.49
N PRO A 49 -24.59 16.29 -11.17
CA PRO A 49 -23.47 15.35 -11.14
C PRO A 49 -22.23 15.97 -11.83
N PRO A 50 -21.02 15.53 -11.47
CA PRO A 50 -19.80 15.90 -12.19
C PRO A 50 -19.87 15.39 -13.65
N GLU A 51 -19.36 16.18 -14.60
CA GLU A 51 -19.30 15.77 -16.01
C GLU A 51 -18.10 14.85 -16.27
N THR A 52 -17.00 15.07 -15.53
CA THR A 52 -15.80 14.23 -15.56
C THR A 52 -15.45 13.71 -14.18
N ILE A 53 -15.33 12.39 -14.04
CA ILE A 53 -14.86 11.72 -12.82
C ILE A 53 -13.52 11.02 -13.11
N LEU A 54 -12.54 11.20 -12.24
CA LEU A 54 -11.29 10.45 -12.26
C LEU A 54 -11.27 9.45 -11.11
N PHE A 55 -11.32 8.16 -11.43
CA PHE A 55 -11.15 7.09 -10.44
C PHE A 55 -9.68 6.70 -10.39
N THR A 56 -9.08 6.79 -9.22
CA THR A 56 -7.73 6.33 -8.95
C THR A 56 -7.78 5.17 -7.98
N ASP A 57 -7.02 4.12 -8.25
CA ASP A 57 -6.94 2.96 -7.38
C ASP A 57 -5.54 2.35 -7.48
N GLY A 58 -5.13 1.69 -6.40
CA GLY A 58 -3.83 1.08 -6.26
C GLY A 58 -3.92 -0.40 -5.91
N VAL A 59 -2.95 -1.14 -6.42
CA VAL A 59 -2.76 -2.55 -6.07
C VAL A 59 -1.33 -2.78 -5.62
N ARG A 60 -1.14 -3.77 -4.75
CA ARG A 60 0.17 -4.18 -4.27
C ARG A 60 0.28 -5.69 -4.20
N ARG A 61 1.52 -6.16 -4.26
CA ARG A 61 1.87 -7.56 -4.10
C ARG A 61 3.23 -7.67 -3.41
N VAL A 62 3.32 -8.59 -2.45
CA VAL A 62 4.62 -9.08 -1.96
C VAL A 62 5.13 -10.12 -2.94
N ASP A 63 6.28 -9.86 -3.55
CA ASP A 63 6.90 -10.74 -4.53
C ASP A 63 7.78 -11.79 -3.86
N ALA A 64 8.44 -11.43 -2.75
CA ALA A 64 9.24 -12.33 -1.93
C ALA A 64 9.45 -11.78 -0.50
N SER A 65 9.43 -12.68 0.48
CA SER A 65 9.98 -12.42 1.82
C SER A 65 11.48 -12.73 1.82
N VAL A 66 12.29 -11.86 2.39
CA VAL A 66 13.75 -12.01 2.43
C VAL A 66 14.31 -11.75 3.82
N TRP A 67 15.42 -12.40 4.14
CA TRP A 67 16.20 -12.15 5.34
C TRP A 67 17.50 -11.46 4.95
N ILE A 68 17.71 -10.24 5.45
CA ILE A 68 18.91 -9.45 5.19
C ILE A 68 19.85 -9.62 6.37
N GLU A 69 21.07 -10.06 6.09
CA GLU A 69 22.10 -10.18 7.11
C GLU A 69 22.93 -8.91 7.20
N ASP A 70 23.05 -8.38 8.41
CA ASP A 70 23.93 -7.26 8.71
C ASP A 70 25.40 -7.68 8.88
N SER A 71 26.29 -6.71 9.01
CA SER A 71 27.73 -6.94 9.20
C SER A 71 28.07 -7.64 10.52
N ALA A 72 27.16 -7.63 11.49
CA ALA A 72 27.30 -8.33 12.77
C ALA A 72 26.74 -9.77 12.70
N GLY A 73 26.18 -10.19 11.56
CA GLY A 73 25.62 -11.52 11.32
C GLY A 73 24.19 -11.70 11.80
N ALA A 74 23.51 -10.64 12.24
CA ALA A 74 22.08 -10.73 12.57
C ALA A 74 21.24 -10.67 11.29
N ALA A 75 20.30 -11.60 11.15
CA ALA A 75 19.37 -11.66 10.04
C ALA A 75 18.06 -10.94 10.42
N ARG A 76 17.59 -10.04 9.56
CA ARG A 76 16.35 -9.29 9.75
C ARG A 76 15.37 -9.48 8.59
N PRO A 77 14.07 -9.52 8.86
CA PRO A 77 13.07 -9.67 7.82
C PRO A 77 12.93 -8.39 6.98
N ALA A 78 12.64 -8.59 5.70
CA ALA A 78 12.31 -7.57 4.72
C ALA A 78 11.43 -8.17 3.63
N ILE A 79 10.79 -7.34 2.82
CA ILE A 79 9.98 -7.79 1.68
C ILE A 79 10.39 -7.09 0.39
N CYS A 80 10.53 -7.87 -0.68
CA CYS A 80 10.51 -7.36 -2.05
C CYS A 80 9.05 -7.29 -2.49
N ALA A 81 8.59 -6.11 -2.89
CA ALA A 81 7.20 -5.91 -3.29
C ALA A 81 7.09 -5.03 -4.54
N SER A 82 6.03 -5.30 -5.29
CA SER A 82 5.55 -4.50 -6.41
C SER A 82 4.28 -3.78 -5.98
N TYR A 83 4.13 -2.52 -6.36
CA TYR A 83 2.92 -1.75 -6.16
C TYR A 83 2.68 -0.86 -7.37
N SER A 84 1.42 -0.57 -7.65
CA SER A 84 1.03 0.22 -8.79
C SER A 84 -0.22 1.03 -8.48
N ALA A 85 -0.39 2.16 -9.15
CA ALA A 85 -1.65 2.87 -9.18
C ALA A 85 -2.01 3.21 -10.63
N GLY A 86 -3.31 3.30 -10.89
CA GLY A 86 -3.86 3.68 -12.19
C GLY A 86 -5.01 4.66 -12.04
N ALA A 87 -5.22 5.47 -13.07
CA ALA A 87 -6.34 6.39 -13.15
C ALA A 87 -7.20 6.10 -14.37
N VAL A 88 -8.51 6.07 -14.16
CA VAL A 88 -9.54 5.94 -15.20
C VAL A 88 -10.39 7.20 -15.22
N ARG A 89 -10.37 7.91 -16.34
CA ARG A 89 -11.25 9.05 -16.58
C ARG A 89 -12.58 8.57 -17.16
N CYS A 90 -13.66 9.12 -16.62
CA CYS A 90 -15.03 8.85 -17.02
C CYS A 90 -15.74 10.17 -17.40
N ASP A 91 -15.95 10.39 -18.70
CA ASP A 91 -16.56 11.60 -19.29
C ASP A 91 -17.62 11.26 -20.39
N GLY A 92 -18.33 10.15 -20.18
CA GLY A 92 -19.22 9.52 -21.18
C GLY A 92 -18.61 8.25 -21.82
N ARG A 93 -17.32 8.01 -21.56
CA ARG A 93 -16.62 6.74 -21.80
C ARG A 93 -15.59 6.52 -20.69
N ALA A 94 -15.12 5.28 -20.50
CA ALA A 94 -14.05 4.98 -19.57
C ALA A 94 -12.71 4.85 -20.33
N GLU A 95 -11.70 5.60 -19.89
CA GLU A 95 -10.37 5.61 -20.50
C GLU A 95 -9.28 5.55 -19.41
N VAL A 96 -8.35 4.60 -19.53
CA VAL A 96 -7.17 4.56 -18.65
C VAL A 96 -6.23 5.68 -19.09
N VAL A 97 -6.06 6.69 -18.24
CA VAL A 97 -5.26 7.88 -18.55
C VAL A 97 -3.87 7.84 -17.91
N ALA A 98 -3.69 7.03 -16.87
CA ALA A 98 -2.39 6.79 -16.26
C ALA A 98 -2.30 5.39 -15.65
N ALA A 99 -1.10 4.84 -15.64
CA ALA A 99 -0.72 3.64 -14.90
C ALA A 99 0.78 3.71 -14.59
N ASP A 100 1.15 3.56 -13.32
CA ASP A 100 2.54 3.52 -12.87
C ASP A 100 2.76 2.28 -12.00
N VAL A 101 3.86 1.57 -12.24
CA VAL A 101 4.25 0.35 -11.52
C VAL A 101 5.64 0.57 -10.93
N ARG A 102 5.74 0.43 -9.61
CA ARG A 102 6.97 0.59 -8.85
C ARG A 102 7.28 -0.66 -8.04
N ARG A 103 8.53 -0.74 -7.61
CA ARG A 103 9.06 -1.84 -6.79
C ARG A 103 9.87 -1.29 -5.65
N GLY A 104 9.95 -2.04 -4.56
CA GLY A 104 10.73 -1.67 -3.39
C GLY A 104 11.16 -2.89 -2.59
N LEU A 105 12.33 -2.75 -1.95
CA LEU A 105 12.79 -3.59 -0.86
C LEU A 105 12.45 -2.86 0.44
N PHE A 106 11.41 -3.31 1.13
CA PHE A 106 10.96 -2.71 2.38
C PHE A 106 11.68 -3.36 3.56
N CYS A 107 12.39 -2.56 4.33
CA CYS A 107 13.17 -3.02 5.49
C CYS A 107 13.29 -1.92 6.55
N SER A 108 13.63 -2.29 7.79
CA SER A 108 13.88 -1.32 8.86
C SER A 108 15.15 -0.48 8.60
N PRO A 109 15.15 0.82 8.97
CA PRO A 109 16.28 1.72 8.79
C PRO A 109 17.48 1.33 9.67
N GLY A 110 18.67 1.81 9.30
CA GLY A 110 19.90 1.63 10.09
C GLY A 110 20.85 0.54 9.58
N HIS A 111 20.59 -0.01 8.41
CA HIS A 111 21.39 -1.07 7.80
C HIS A 111 22.13 -0.56 6.57
N ASP A 112 23.35 -1.05 6.33
CA ASP A 112 24.06 -0.92 5.04
C ASP A 112 23.39 -1.86 4.00
N THR A 113 22.10 -1.61 3.78
CA THR A 113 21.25 -2.35 2.87
C THR A 113 21.29 -1.66 1.51
N ALA A 114 21.69 -2.42 0.49
CA ALA A 114 21.58 -2.00 -0.90
C ALA A 114 20.30 -2.58 -1.52
N GLY A 115 19.79 -1.91 -2.55
CA GLY A 115 18.66 -2.46 -3.33
C GLY A 115 19.01 -3.82 -3.94
N ILE A 116 18.03 -4.70 -4.06
CA ILE A 116 18.22 -6.02 -4.67
C ILE A 116 17.95 -5.91 -6.17
N SER A 117 18.93 -6.29 -6.97
CA SER A 117 18.78 -6.39 -8.43
C SER A 117 18.75 -7.86 -8.85
N THR A 118 17.75 -8.22 -9.64
CA THR A 118 17.59 -9.56 -10.21
C THR A 118 17.61 -9.48 -11.73
N ARG A 119 17.57 -10.62 -12.42
CA ARG A 119 17.46 -10.66 -13.88
C ARG A 119 16.18 -10.02 -14.44
N TYR A 120 15.14 -9.85 -13.62
CA TYR A 120 13.82 -9.40 -14.07
C TYR A 120 13.33 -8.10 -13.43
N ALA A 121 13.93 -7.68 -12.31
CA ALA A 121 13.44 -6.55 -11.53
C ALA A 121 14.54 -5.96 -10.64
N GLN A 122 14.41 -4.67 -10.37
CA GLN A 122 15.18 -3.94 -9.37
C GLN A 122 14.26 -3.52 -8.23
N TYR A 123 14.70 -3.78 -7.00
CA TYR A 123 14.01 -3.44 -5.76
C TYR A 123 14.86 -2.42 -5.01
N PRO A 124 14.68 -1.10 -5.25
CA PRO A 124 15.36 -0.06 -4.48
C PRO A 124 14.92 -0.10 -3.01
N VAL A 125 15.77 0.38 -2.10
CA VAL A 125 15.45 0.36 -0.66
C VAL A 125 14.33 1.34 -0.33
N CYS A 126 13.34 0.85 0.40
CA CYS A 126 12.24 1.62 0.99
C CYS A 126 12.26 1.42 2.52
N SER A 127 12.32 2.51 3.28
CA SER A 127 12.38 2.42 4.74
C SER A 127 11.00 2.08 5.31
N ALA A 128 10.95 1.10 6.20
CA ALA A 128 9.78 0.80 7.03
C ALA A 128 9.94 1.38 8.46
N GLY A 129 8.85 1.42 9.22
CA GLY A 129 8.90 1.87 10.63
C GLY A 129 9.55 0.87 11.59
N GLY A 130 9.80 -0.36 11.14
CA GLY A 130 10.44 -1.43 11.89
C GLY A 130 10.44 -2.73 11.08
N ASP A 131 10.69 -3.86 11.75
CA ASP A 131 10.91 -5.17 11.13
C ASP A 131 9.77 -6.18 11.38
N THR A 132 8.65 -5.79 11.99
CA THR A 132 7.48 -6.69 12.08
C THR A 132 6.76 -6.80 10.72
N PRO A 133 6.10 -7.94 10.42
CA PRO A 133 5.32 -8.10 9.19
C PRO A 133 4.30 -6.97 8.96
N GLU A 134 3.63 -6.51 10.02
CA GLU A 134 2.63 -5.44 9.97
C GLU A 134 3.28 -4.10 9.60
N GLN A 135 4.47 -3.81 10.14
CA GLN A 135 5.19 -2.58 9.83
C GLN A 135 5.70 -2.56 8.39
N LEU A 136 6.16 -3.71 7.88
CA LEU A 136 6.57 -3.86 6.48
C LEU A 136 5.37 -3.71 5.54
N ALA A 137 4.24 -4.35 5.87
CA ALA A 137 2.99 -4.24 5.10
C ALA A 137 2.42 -2.81 5.12
N LEU A 138 2.50 -2.12 6.27
CA LEU A 138 2.10 -0.73 6.40
C LEU A 138 2.98 0.19 5.54
N ALA A 139 4.30 0.00 5.54
CA ALA A 139 5.21 0.78 4.71
C ALA A 139 4.89 0.61 3.21
N LEU A 140 4.59 -0.61 2.77
CA LEU A 140 4.15 -0.90 1.40
C LEU A 140 2.80 -0.23 1.09
N GLN A 141 1.81 -0.33 1.99
CA GLN A 141 0.52 0.35 1.86
C GLN A 141 0.69 1.87 1.71
N GLN A 142 1.57 2.48 2.51
CA GLN A 142 1.85 3.92 2.44
C GLN A 142 2.47 4.33 1.11
N HIS A 143 3.40 3.54 0.57
CA HIS A 143 4.02 3.83 -0.73
C HIS A 143 3.01 3.68 -1.89
N MET A 144 2.13 2.68 -1.83
CA MET A 144 1.01 2.53 -2.78
C MET A 144 0.05 3.73 -2.68
N GLY A 145 -0.35 4.13 -1.46
CA GLY A 145 -1.23 5.28 -1.26
C GLY A 145 -0.62 6.60 -1.74
N GLN A 146 0.68 6.81 -1.55
CA GLN A 146 1.37 7.96 -2.11
C GLN A 146 1.40 7.94 -3.65
N LEU A 147 1.48 6.75 -4.25
CA LEU A 147 1.43 6.58 -5.69
C LEU A 147 0.01 6.85 -6.23
N GLU A 148 -1.04 6.44 -5.53
CA GLU A 148 -2.43 6.79 -5.85
C GLU A 148 -2.60 8.31 -5.87
N VAL A 149 -2.15 9.02 -4.83
CA VAL A 149 -2.19 10.50 -4.81
C VAL A 149 -1.43 11.11 -5.98
N THR A 150 -0.25 10.58 -6.31
CA THR A 150 0.54 11.07 -7.45
C THR A 150 -0.18 10.85 -8.78
N VAL A 151 -0.82 9.69 -8.96
CA VAL A 151 -1.56 9.35 -10.17
C VAL A 151 -2.87 10.15 -10.27
N ALA A 152 -3.51 10.48 -9.16
CA ALA A 152 -4.70 11.33 -9.13
C ALA A 152 -4.43 12.75 -9.69
N GLU A 153 -3.19 13.22 -9.62
CA GLU A 153 -2.77 14.52 -10.17
C GLU A 153 -2.50 14.49 -11.69
N CYS A 154 -2.61 13.33 -12.36
CA CYS A 154 -2.22 13.17 -13.77
C CYS A 154 -3.13 13.93 -14.77
N ALA A 155 -4.37 14.21 -14.39
CA ALA A 155 -5.35 14.87 -15.25
C ALA A 155 -6.38 15.67 -14.42
N PRO A 156 -6.88 16.80 -14.93
CA PRO A 156 -7.98 17.51 -14.30
C PRO A 156 -9.30 16.74 -14.45
N ALA A 157 -10.14 16.78 -13.42
CA ALA A 157 -11.51 16.27 -13.41
C ALA A 157 -12.38 17.09 -12.44
N ASP A 158 -13.69 17.05 -12.60
CA ASP A 158 -14.63 17.75 -11.70
C ASP A 158 -14.69 17.07 -10.33
N LEU A 159 -14.52 15.74 -10.32
CA LEU A 159 -14.46 14.92 -9.12
C LEU A 159 -13.34 13.88 -9.26
N ILE A 160 -12.51 13.76 -8.23
CA ILE A 160 -11.50 12.73 -8.10
C ILE A 160 -11.91 11.79 -6.96
N VAL A 161 -11.91 10.49 -7.23
CA VAL A 161 -12.14 9.43 -6.26
C VAL A 161 -10.86 8.64 -6.13
N VAL A 162 -10.29 8.62 -4.92
CA VAL A 162 -9.06 7.90 -4.55
C VAL A 162 -9.40 6.93 -3.43
#